data_AF-A0A350IFW5-F1
#
_entry.id   AF-A0A350IFW5-F1
#
_cell.length_a   1.000
_cell.length_b   1.000
_cell.length_c   1.000
_cell.angle_alpha   90.00
_cell.angle_beta   90.00
_cell.angle_gamma   90.00
#
_symmetry.space_group_name_H-M   'P 1'
#
loop_
_entity.id
_entity.type
_entity.pdbx_description
1 polymer ?
#
loop_
_entity_poly.entity_id
_entity_poly.type
_entity_poly.pdbx_seq_one_letter_code
_entity_poly.pdbx_strand_id
1 'polypeptide(L)' 'NIKDIYDTIYFQGYNITDGCAKVEQGFPDSEEKSTILNFIRASKRGIIRANTSSEKGDID' A
#
# COMPACT_ATOMS: atom_id res chain seq x y z
N ASN A 1 -6.60 -4.86 -11.12
CA ASN A 1 -7.39 -4.35 -9.98
C ASN A 1 -6.54 -3.44 -9.12
N ILE A 2 -6.80 -2.14 -9.19
CA ILE A 2 -6.15 -1.13 -8.33
C ILE A 2 -6.40 -1.39 -6.84
N LYS A 3 -7.60 -1.88 -6.50
CA LYS A 3 -8.00 -2.19 -5.12
C LYS A 3 -7.07 -3.23 -4.48
N ASP A 4 -6.81 -4.36 -5.14
CA ASP A 4 -5.96 -5.43 -4.61
C ASP A 4 -4.51 -4.96 -4.34
N ILE A 5 -4.00 -4.02 -5.16
CA ILE A 5 -2.67 -3.41 -4.96
C ILE A 5 -2.67 -2.58 -3.67
N TYR A 6 -3.68 -1.72 -3.48
CA TYR A 6 -3.81 -0.94 -2.26
C TYR A 6 -4.05 -1.83 -1.04
N ASP A 7 -4.81 -2.93 -1.19
CA ASP A 7 -5.06 -3.86 -0.10
C ASP A 7 -3.76 -4.56 0.32
N THR A 8 -2.90 -4.90 -0.64
CA THR A 8 -1.59 -5.48 -0.36
C THR A 8 -0.66 -4.51 0.36
N ILE A 9 -0.72 -3.23 0.03
CA ILE A 9 0.17 -2.20 0.59
C ILE A 9 -0.30 -1.75 1.99
N TYR A 10 -1.62 -1.64 2.21
CA TYR A 10 -2.17 -1.07 3.45
C TYR A 10 -2.71 -2.10 4.45
N PHE A 11 -3.27 -3.24 4.01
CA PHE A 11 -3.94 -4.20 4.93
C PHE A 11 -3.12 -5.45 5.26
N GLN A 12 -2.05 -5.75 4.53
CA GLN A 12 -1.20 -6.92 4.82
C GLN A 12 -0.23 -6.72 6.00
N GLY A 13 -0.13 -5.50 6.55
CA GLY A 13 0.79 -5.21 7.66
C GLY A 13 2.28 -5.14 7.28
N TYR A 14 2.60 -5.18 5.98
CA TYR A 14 3.97 -4.96 5.51
C TYR A 14 4.38 -3.49 5.62
N ASN A 15 5.68 -3.22 5.68
CA ASN A 15 6.19 -1.88 5.45
C ASN A 15 6.03 -1.51 3.96
N ILE A 16 6.16 -0.23 3.63
CA ILE A 16 5.93 0.26 2.26
C ILE A 16 6.86 -0.42 1.26
N THR A 17 8.12 -0.64 1.61
CA THR A 17 9.12 -1.27 0.75
C THR A 17 8.75 -2.72 0.43
N ASP A 18 8.41 -3.49 1.44
CA ASP A 18 8.02 -4.89 1.32
C ASP A 18 6.67 -5.05 0.63
N GLY A 19 5.70 -4.17 0.93
CA GLY A 19 4.41 -4.13 0.26
C GLY A 19 4.56 -3.84 -1.23
N CYS A 20 5.45 -2.90 -1.60
CA CYS A 20 5.79 -2.64 -3.00
C CYS A 20 6.42 -3.86 -3.67
N ALA A 21 7.38 -4.53 -3.02
CA ALA A 21 8.03 -5.73 -3.56
C ALA A 21 7.04 -6.89 -3.76
N LYS A 22 6.12 -7.11 -2.79
CA LYS A 22 5.03 -8.09 -2.88
C LYS A 22 4.10 -7.80 -4.04
N VAL A 23 3.73 -6.53 -4.24
CA VAL A 23 2.91 -6.12 -5.37
C VAL A 23 3.65 -6.37 -6.69
N GLU A 24 4.95 -6.06 -6.75
CA GLU A 24 5.76 -6.24 -7.96
C GLU A 24 5.90 -7.71 -8.36
N GLN A 25 6.06 -8.61 -7.37
CA GLN A 25 6.24 -10.04 -7.58
C GLN A 25 4.91 -10.80 -7.76
N GLY A 26 3.83 -10.35 -7.10
CA GLY A 26 2.55 -11.04 -7.07
C GLY A 26 1.56 -10.59 -8.14
N PHE A 27 1.70 -9.37 -8.68
CA PHE A 27 0.77 -8.81 -9.66
C PHE A 27 1.44 -8.62 -11.03
N PRO A 28 0.71 -8.93 -12.12
CA PRO A 28 1.20 -8.69 -13.48
C PRO A 28 1.51 -7.21 -13.70
N ASP A 29 2.47 -6.93 -14.59
CA ASP A 29 2.79 -5.56 -14.98
C ASP A 29 1.59 -4.89 -15.65
N SER A 30 1.10 -3.84 -14.99
CA SER A 30 0.10 -2.93 -15.54
C SER A 30 0.56 -1.48 -15.39
N GLU A 31 0.01 -0.60 -16.22
CA GLU A 31 0.26 0.84 -16.09
C GLU A 31 -0.18 1.35 -14.71
N GLU A 32 -1.29 0.85 -14.18
CA GLU A 32 -1.81 1.21 -12.87
C GLU A 32 -0.81 0.82 -11.75
N LYS A 33 -0.30 -0.43 -11.78
CA LYS A 33 0.71 -0.93 -10.83
C LYS A 33 1.95 -0.04 -10.86
N SER A 34 2.47 0.21 -12.06
CA SER A 34 3.66 1.00 -12.27
C SER A 34 3.48 2.44 -11.79
N THR A 35 2.32 3.04 -12.07
CA THR A 35 1.98 4.40 -11.64
C THR A 35 1.94 4.51 -10.11
N ILE A 36 1.28 3.56 -9.44
CA ILE A 36 1.18 3.54 -7.97
C ILE A 36 2.56 3.34 -7.34
N LEU A 37 3.32 2.33 -7.78
CA LEU A 37 4.66 2.06 -7.25
C LEU A 37 5.62 3.23 -7.46
N ASN A 38 5.57 3.86 -8.64
CA ASN A 38 6.38 5.03 -8.95
C ASN A 38 5.99 6.22 -8.07
N PHE A 39 4.70 6.51 -7.91
CA PHE A 39 4.22 7.55 -7.00
C PHE A 39 4.72 7.35 -5.56
N ILE A 40 4.60 6.12 -5.04
CA ILE A 40 5.04 5.78 -3.69
C ILE A 40 6.54 5.97 -3.53
N ARG A 41 7.35 5.47 -4.48
CA ARG A 41 8.81 5.60 -4.46
C ARG A 41 9.29 7.04 -4.67
N ALA A 42 8.56 7.83 -5.47
CA ALA A 42 8.87 9.23 -5.72
C ALA A 42 8.51 10.14 -4.53
N SER A 43 7.69 9.67 -3.58
CA SER A 43 7.29 10.48 -2.44
C SER A 43 8.41 10.67 -1.42
N LYS A 44 9.08 11.83 -1.47
CA LYS A 44 10.14 12.24 -0.52
C LYS A 44 9.67 12.40 0.93
N ARG A 45 8.38 12.70 1.13
CA ARG A 45 7.80 12.90 2.48
C ARG A 45 7.16 11.62 3.04
N GLY A 46 7.27 10.51 2.31
CA GLY A 46 6.52 9.29 2.59
C GLY A 46 5.08 9.37 2.09
N ILE A 47 4.36 8.25 2.21
CA ILE A 47 2.94 8.15 1.87
C ILE A 47 2.10 8.01 3.13
N ILE A 48 0.87 8.51 3.07
CA ILE A 48 -0.09 8.41 4.17
C ILE A 48 -0.42 6.93 4.37
N ARG A 49 0.00 6.37 5.49
CA ARG A 49 -0.46 5.05 5.93
C ARG A 49 -1.75 5.25 6.70
N ALA A 50 -2.76 4.42 6.45
CA ALA A 50 -3.91 4.34 7.34
C ALA A 50 -3.37 3.96 8.73
N ASN A 51 -3.35 4.94 9.64
CA ASN A 51 -2.88 4.75 10.99
C ASN A 51 -3.95 3.95 11.73
N THR A 52 -3.92 2.62 11.63
CA THR A 52 -4.56 1.78 12.65
C THR A 52 -3.64 1.73 13.86
N SER A 53 -3.36 2.90 14.47
CA SER A 53 -3.17 2.89 15.91
C SER A 53 -4.54 2.52 16.47
N SER A 54 -4.73 1.25 16.77
CA SER A 54 -5.66 0.71 17.77
C SER A 54 -6.78 1.67 18.19
N GLU A 55 -7.71 1.97 17.29
CA GLU A 55 -8.99 2.60 17.64
C GLU A 55 -10.06 1.83 16.88
N LYS A 56 -10.21 0.57 17.30
CA LYS A 56 -11.53 -0.03 17.34
C LYS A 56 -12.30 0.88 18.31
N GLY A 57 -12.92 1.93 17.79
CA GLY A 57 -13.80 2.79 18.57
C GLY A 57 -14.92 1.91 19.10
N ASP A 58 -14.77 1.50 20.36
CA ASP A 58 -15.90 1.06 21.16
C ASP A 58 -16.78 2.30 21.30
N ILE A 59 -17.92 2.28 20.62
CA ILE A 59 -18.98 3.27 20.81
C ILE A 59 -19.81 2.70 21.95
N ASP A 60 -19.57 3.21 23.16
CA ASP A 60 -20.54 3.15 24.27
C ASP A 60 -21.76 4.04 23.95
#